data_AF-A0A952RJF2-F1
#
_entry.id   AF-A0A952RJF2-F1
#
_cell.length_a   1.000
_cell.length_b   1.000
_cell.length_c   1.000
_cell.angle_alpha   90.00
_cell.angle_beta   90.00
_cell.angle_gamma   90.00
#
_symmetry.space_group_name_H-M   'P 1'
#
loop_
_entity.id
_entity.type
_entity.pdbx_description
1 polymer ?
#
loop_
_entity_poly.entity_id
_entity_poly.type
_entity_poly.pdbx_seq_one_letter_code
_entity_poly.pdbx_strand_id
1 'polypeptide(L)'
;MRSHDTSLDAYELQLRGYRQMSPARKSELVAELSETVRELAREGIRQRHPDYDTADVDRALVALVYGPEVARRVFPGTTVTPA
;
A
#
# COMPACT_ATOMS: atom_id res chain seq x y z
N MET A 1 -1.77 -0.10 -17.46
CA MET A 1 -3.20 0.18 -17.72
C MET A 1 -3.45 1.64 -17.37
N ARG A 2 -4.07 2.43 -18.25
CA ARG A 2 -4.40 3.83 -17.97
C ARG A 2 -5.64 3.89 -17.07
N SER A 3 -5.64 4.76 -16.05
CA SER A 3 -6.83 5.04 -15.23
C SER A 3 -7.93 5.71 -16.07
N HIS A 4 -9.20 5.45 -15.74
CA HIS A 4 -10.32 6.13 -16.42
C HIS A 4 -10.37 7.64 -16.11
N ASP A 5 -9.87 8.05 -14.95
CA ASP A 5 -9.78 9.45 -14.50
C ASP A 5 -8.40 10.07 -14.83
N THR A 6 -7.79 9.67 -15.94
CA THR A 6 -6.52 10.23 -16.40
C THR A 6 -6.56 10.34 -17.91
N SER A 7 -6.47 11.55 -18.47
CA SER A 7 -6.47 11.74 -19.92
C SER A 7 -5.31 10.98 -20.59
N LEU A 8 -5.45 10.70 -21.90
CA LEU A 8 -4.41 10.00 -22.65
C LEU A 8 -3.08 10.77 -22.59
N ASP A 9 -3.12 12.08 -22.85
CA ASP A 9 -1.94 12.94 -22.85
C ASP A 9 -1.22 12.95 -21.50
N ALA A 10 -1.98 13.01 -20.39
CA ALA A 10 -1.42 12.97 -19.04
C ALA A 10 -0.74 11.63 -18.75
N TYR A 11 -1.36 10.52 -19.14
CA TYR A 11 -0.77 9.18 -18.99
C TYR A 11 0.51 9.02 -19.81
N GLU A 12 0.54 9.53 -21.04
CA GLU A 12 1.73 9.50 -21.89
C GLU A 12 2.86 10.36 -21.34
N LEU A 13 2.54 11.55 -20.79
CA LEU A 13 3.51 12.40 -20.12
C LEU A 13 4.11 11.70 -18.90
N GLN A 14 3.27 11.08 -18.06
CA GLN A 14 3.71 10.33 -16.88
C GLN A 14 4.64 9.16 -17.27
N LEU A 15 4.28 8.37 -18.29
CA LEU A 15 5.12 7.28 -18.78
C LEU A 15 6.47 7.76 -19.32
N ARG A 16 6.49 8.88 -20.05
CA ARG A 16 7.74 9.51 -20.52
C ARG A 16 8.61 9.90 -19.34
N GLY A 17 8.05 10.54 -18.32
CA GLY A 17 8.76 10.87 -17.09
C GLY A 17 9.39 9.63 -16.43
N TYR A 18 8.61 8.57 -16.22
CA TYR A 18 9.11 7.33 -15.60
C TYR A 18 10.19 6.60 -16.40
N ARG A 19 10.25 6.79 -17.71
CA ARG A 19 11.27 6.19 -18.60
C ARG A 19 12.58 6.97 -18.59
N GLN A 20 12.52 8.28 -18.32
CA GLN A 20 13.69 9.15 -18.27
C GLN A 20 14.36 9.17 -16.89
N MET A 21 13.65 8.73 -15.84
CA MET A 21 14.21 8.62 -14.49
C MET A 21 15.35 7.60 -14.42
N SER A 22 16.38 7.92 -13.63
CA SER A 22 17.38 6.93 -13.24
C SER A 22 16.73 5.82 -12.41
N PRO A 23 17.32 4.61 -12.37
CA PRO A 23 16.83 3.53 -11.51
C PRO A 23 16.70 3.94 -10.04
N ALA A 24 17.70 4.66 -9.50
CA ALA A 24 17.68 5.14 -8.12
C ALA A 24 16.49 6.08 -7.85
N ARG A 25 16.27 7.09 -8.72
CA ARG A 25 15.16 8.03 -8.53
C ARG A 25 13.80 7.33 -8.64
N LYS A 26 13.70 6.34 -9.53
CA LYS A 26 12.49 5.54 -9.68
C LYS A 26 12.21 4.69 -8.44
N SER A 27 13.25 4.09 -7.84
CA SER A 27 13.13 3.33 -6.61
C SER A 27 12.69 4.20 -5.43
N GLU A 28 13.25 5.40 -5.29
CA GLU A 28 12.81 6.37 -4.28
C GLU A 28 11.33 6.70 -4.43
N LEU A 29 10.88 7.04 -5.65
CA LEU A 29 9.49 7.38 -5.92
C LEU A 29 8.53 6.22 -5.58
N VAL A 30 8.91 4.99 -5.92
CA VAL A 30 8.10 3.81 -5.60
C VAL A 30 8.07 3.54 -4.09
N ALA A 31 9.16 3.77 -3.38
CA ALA A 31 9.20 3.64 -1.92
C ALA A 31 8.29 4.67 -1.25
N GLU A 32 8.37 5.94 -1.65
CA GLU A 32 7.50 7.01 -1.17
C GLU A 32 6.02 6.67 -1.41
N LEU A 33 5.66 6.28 -2.64
CA LEU A 33 4.28 5.90 -2.97
C LEU A 33 3.80 4.69 -2.14
N SER A 34 4.68 3.72 -1.89
CA SER A 34 4.34 2.55 -1.08
C SER A 34 4.01 2.93 0.36
N GLU A 35 4.74 3.86 0.96
CA GLU A 35 4.44 4.37 2.31
C GLU A 35 3.11 5.13 2.33
N THR A 36 2.87 6.03 1.37
CA THR A 36 1.59 6.76 1.28
C THR A 36 0.39 5.82 1.18
N VAL A 37 0.48 4.77 0.35
CA VAL A 37 -0.60 3.78 0.21
C VAL A 37 -0.81 3.01 1.52
N ARG A 38 0.26 2.65 2.23
CA ARG A 38 0.17 1.97 3.54
C ARG A 38 -0.47 2.86 4.60
N GLU A 39 -0.16 4.16 4.64
CA GLU A 39 -0.78 5.12 5.54
C GLU A 39 -2.29 5.25 5.28
N LEU A 40 -2.68 5.43 4.01
CA LEU A 40 -4.10 5.47 3.63
C LEU A 40 -4.83 4.18 4.00
N ALA A 41 -4.19 3.03 3.80
CA ALA A 41 -4.74 1.74 4.20
C ALA A 41 -4.92 1.64 5.72
N ARG A 42 -3.97 2.13 6.54
CA ARG A 42 -4.11 2.18 8.00
C ARG A 42 -5.32 3.02 8.41
N GLU A 43 -5.51 4.19 7.82
CA GLU A 43 -6.70 5.01 8.11
C GLU A 43 -7.99 4.28 7.73
N GLY A 44 -8.02 3.64 6.56
CA GLY A 44 -9.16 2.84 6.12
C GLY A 44 -9.43 1.62 7.01
N ILE A 45 -8.40 1.03 7.63
CA ILE A 45 -8.56 -0.04 8.63
C ILE A 45 -9.19 0.52 9.91
N ARG A 46 -8.63 1.61 10.46
CA ARG A 46 -9.17 2.25 11.70
C ARG A 46 -10.62 2.67 11.55
N GLN A 47 -11.01 3.17 10.37
CA GLN A 47 -12.40 3.55 10.11
C GLN A 47 -13.37 2.36 10.13
N ARG A 48 -12.94 1.18 9.67
CA ARG A 48 -13.77 -0.04 9.65
C ARG A 48 -13.74 -0.82 10.96
N HIS A 49 -12.63 -0.74 11.68
CA HIS A 49 -12.38 -1.44 12.95
C HIS A 49 -11.97 -0.42 14.03
N PRO A 50 -12.92 0.38 14.55
CA PRO A 50 -12.62 1.45 15.51
C PRO A 50 -12.12 0.94 16.87
N ASP A 51 -12.28 -0.36 17.15
CA ASP A 51 -11.80 -1.05 18.34
C ASP A 51 -10.35 -1.54 18.24
N TYR A 52 -9.73 -1.50 17.06
CA TYR A 52 -8.36 -1.95 16.88
C TYR A 52 -7.36 -1.00 17.54
N ASP A 53 -6.40 -1.56 18.26
CA ASP A 53 -5.22 -0.84 18.66
C ASP A 53 -4.22 -0.68 17.50
N THR A 54 -3.09 -0.02 17.75
CA THR A 54 -2.08 0.21 16.71
C THR A 54 -1.47 -1.09 16.18
N ALA A 55 -1.30 -2.10 17.04
CA ALA A 55 -0.73 -3.38 16.66
C ALA A 55 -1.72 -4.20 15.81
N ASP A 56 -3.01 -4.14 16.13
CA ASP A 56 -4.06 -4.78 15.35
C ASP A 56 -4.17 -4.16 13.94
N VAL A 57 -4.07 -2.83 13.84
CA VAL A 57 -4.00 -2.13 12.55
C VAL A 57 -2.81 -2.60 11.71
N ASP A 58 -1.62 -2.72 12.30
CA ASP A 58 -0.43 -3.16 11.57
C ASP A 58 -0.52 -4.63 11.15
N ARG A 59 -1.08 -5.52 12.00
CA ARG A 59 -1.34 -6.93 11.63
C ARG A 59 -2.31 -7.02 10.46
N ALA A 60 -3.40 -6.27 10.51
CA ALA A 60 -4.39 -6.21 9.45
C ALA A 60 -3.80 -5.65 8.14
N LEU A 61 -2.94 -4.62 8.23
CA LEU A 61 -2.21 -4.09 7.08
C LEU A 61 -1.30 -5.15 6.45
N VAL A 62 -0.52 -5.89 7.24
CA VAL A 62 0.35 -6.95 6.74
C VAL A 62 -0.47 -8.05 6.05
N ALA A 63 -1.61 -8.42 6.62
CA ALA A 63 -2.52 -9.39 6.01
C ALA A 63 -3.11 -8.90 4.69
N LEU A 64 -3.45 -7.61 4.61
CA LEU A 64 -3.98 -6.97 3.41
C LEU A 64 -2.93 -6.91 2.28
N VAL A 65 -1.69 -6.55 2.61
CA VAL A 65 -0.63 -6.31 1.61
C VAL A 65 0.04 -7.61 1.16
N TYR A 66 0.33 -8.51 2.10
CA TYR A 66 1.14 -9.72 1.85
C TYR A 66 0.33 -11.03 1.95
N GLY A 67 -0.93 -10.93 2.33
CA GLY A 67 -1.81 -12.08 2.54
C GLY A 67 -1.76 -12.65 3.96
N PRO A 68 -2.80 -13.41 4.35
CA PRO A 68 -2.96 -13.92 5.71
C PRO A 68 -1.89 -14.93 6.11
N GLU A 69 -1.33 -15.68 5.14
CA GLU A 69 -0.24 -16.64 5.42
C GLU A 69 1.02 -15.94 5.92
N VAL A 70 1.42 -14.85 5.25
CA VAL A 70 2.58 -14.05 5.66
C VAL A 70 2.31 -13.41 7.00
N ALA A 71 1.12 -12.84 7.21
CA ALA A 71 0.75 -12.24 8.48
C ALA A 71 0.84 -13.23 9.65
N ARG A 72 0.38 -14.48 9.47
CA ARG A 72 0.48 -15.52 10.51
C ARG A 72 1.92 -15.91 10.85
N ARG A 73 2.82 -15.87 9.86
CA ARG A 73 4.25 -16.16 10.05
C ARG A 73 4.97 -15.01 10.78
N VAL A 74 4.58 -13.77 10.51
CA VAL A 74 5.17 -12.57 11.13
C VAL A 74 4.61 -12.35 12.54
N PHE A 75 3.32 -12.65 12.76
CA PHE A 75 2.63 -12.49 14.03
C PHE A 75 2.03 -13.81 14.52
N PRO A 76 2.87 -14.77 14.96
CA PRO A 76 2.40 -16.05 15.46
C PRO A 76 1.59 -15.87 16.75
N GLY A 77 0.48 -16.62 16.89
CA GLY A 77 -0.35 -16.64 18.10
C GLY A 77 -1.36 -15.50 18.22
N THR A 78 -1.43 -14.58 17.27
CA THR A 78 -2.46 -13.53 17.20
C THR A 78 -3.53 -13.86 16.16
N THR A 79 -4.79 -13.59 16.47
CA THR A 79 -5.89 -13.67 15.50
C THR A 79 -5.77 -12.51 14.52
N VAL A 80 -5.28 -12.79 13.31
CA VAL A 80 -5.28 -11.82 12.21
C VAL A 80 -6.67 -11.80 11.61
N THR A 81 -7.50 -10.87 12.07
CA THR A 81 -8.81 -10.63 11.46
C THR A 81 -8.60 -9.84 10.17
N PRO A 82 -9.13 -10.29 9.02
CA PRO A 82 -8.97 -9.55 7.77
C PRO A 82 -9.67 -8.19 7.87
N ALA A 83 -8.99 -7.16 7.37
CA ALA A 83 -9.46 -5.77 7.33
C ALA A 83 -10.73 -5.59 6.50
#